data_AF-A0A8J7GSQ7-F1
#
_entry.id   AF-A0A8J7GSQ7-F1
#
_cell.length_a   1.000
_cell.length_b   1.000
_cell.length_c   1.000
_cell.angle_alpha   90.00
_cell.angle_beta   90.00
_cell.angle_gamma   90.00
#
_symmetry.space_group_name_H-M   'P 1'
#
loop_
_entity.id
_entity.type
_entity.pdbx_description
1 polymer ?
#
loop_
_entity_poly.entity_id
_entity_poly.type
_entity_poly.pdbx_seq_one_letter_code
_entity_poly.pdbx_strand_id
1 'polypeptide(L)'
;MLLAGIVTIGLGFAITIGLLIWQSTQQQKNDAQQYLTKTAYTNSYLVQRKLDLALTVARNLGQSVLRLRNSGHADRDMADTLLKNALQNNPDFLSMSLAWEPNAFDGNDAQFAGQAEHYPNGRYVRYVDRNTAGNVVLHNLTDYETPGSGDYYLLPCKVKQEVVLEPYLYPYKA
;
A
#
# COMPACT_ATOMS: atom_id res chain seq x y z
N MET A 1 -49.52 19.31 56.82
CA MET A 1 -48.73 20.28 56.02
C MET A 1 -47.31 19.81 55.72
N LEU A 2 -46.56 19.25 56.70
CA LEU A 2 -45.20 18.74 56.48
C LEU A 2 -45.09 17.61 55.43
N LEU A 3 -45.98 16.62 55.46
CA LEU A 3 -45.99 15.50 54.50
C LEU A 3 -46.15 15.96 53.04
N ALA A 4 -47.02 16.95 52.79
CA ALA A 4 -47.23 17.47 51.44
C ALA A 4 -45.98 18.18 50.88
N GLY A 5 -45.23 18.88 51.74
CA GLY A 5 -43.98 19.54 51.35
C GLY A 5 -42.84 18.57 51.02
N ILE A 6 -42.74 17.46 51.75
CA ILE A 6 -41.74 16.41 51.49
C ILE A 6 -42.00 15.74 50.13
N VAL A 7 -43.27 15.47 49.82
CA VAL A 7 -43.66 14.82 48.55
C VAL A 7 -43.37 15.72 47.35
N THR A 8 -43.70 17.02 47.41
CA THR A 8 -43.40 17.94 46.30
C THR A 8 -41.91 18.12 46.05
N ILE A 9 -41.10 18.23 47.11
CA ILE A 9 -39.65 18.30 46.99
C ILE A 9 -39.10 17.00 46.39
N GLY A 10 -39.55 15.84 46.88
CA GLY A 10 -39.13 14.54 46.35
C GLY A 10 -39.47 14.35 44.87
N LEU A 11 -40.66 14.76 44.44
CA LEU A 11 -41.08 14.73 43.03
C LEU A 11 -40.22 15.66 42.16
N GLY A 12 -39.93 16.88 42.63
CA GLY A 12 -39.03 17.80 41.93
C GLY A 12 -37.62 17.23 41.75
N PHE A 13 -37.06 16.60 42.79
CA PHE A 13 -35.78 15.90 42.69
C PHE A 13 -35.84 14.70 41.73
N ALA A 14 -36.89 13.88 41.78
CA ALA A 14 -37.02 12.73 40.88
C ALA A 14 -37.08 13.14 39.41
N ILE A 15 -37.83 14.21 39.08
CA ILE A 15 -37.93 14.75 37.71
C ILE A 15 -36.58 15.29 37.24
N THR A 16 -35.91 16.10 38.06
CA THR A 16 -34.62 16.70 37.70
C THR A 16 -33.54 15.64 37.52
N ILE A 17 -33.45 14.66 38.43
CA ILE A 17 -32.53 13.53 38.30
C ILE A 17 -32.83 12.74 37.02
N GLY A 18 -34.10 12.45 36.73
CA GLY A 18 -34.49 11.75 35.50
C GLY A 18 -34.07 12.48 34.22
N LEU A 19 -34.30 13.80 34.16
CA LEU A 19 -33.87 14.64 33.04
C LEU A 19 -32.34 14.70 32.91
N LEU A 20 -31.62 14.84 34.03
CA LEU A 20 -30.16 14.84 34.04
C LEU A 20 -29.59 13.50 33.61
N ILE A 21 -30.17 12.37 34.06
CA ILE A 21 -29.76 11.03 33.62
C ILE A 21 -30.00 10.88 32.12
N TRP A 22 -31.16 11.29 31.62
CA TRP A 22 -31.47 11.22 30.20
C TRP A 22 -30.51 12.07 29.37
N GLN A 23 -30.32 13.34 29.73
CA GLN A 23 -29.38 14.25 29.06
C GLN A 23 -27.94 13.75 29.12
N SER A 24 -27.49 13.29 30.30
CA SER A 24 -26.15 12.72 30.49
C SER A 24 -25.96 11.47 29.65
N THR A 25 -26.97 10.61 29.54
CA THR A 25 -26.89 9.39 28.74
C THR A 25 -26.79 9.72 27.25
N GLN A 26 -27.52 10.72 26.76
CA GLN A 26 -27.40 11.18 25.38
C GLN A 26 -26.03 11.81 25.10
N GLN A 27 -25.54 12.63 26.04
CA GLN A 27 -24.22 13.25 25.94
C GLN A 27 -23.10 12.20 25.89
N GLN A 28 -23.13 11.23 26.80
CA GLN A 28 -22.16 10.13 26.82
C GLN A 28 -22.16 9.31 25.53
N LYS A 29 -23.35 9.07 24.95
CA LYS A 29 -23.44 8.38 23.66
C LYS A 29 -22.80 9.19 22.53
N ASN A 30 -23.06 10.50 22.48
CA ASN A 30 -22.46 11.38 21.48
C ASN A 30 -20.93 11.47 21.66
N ASP A 31 -20.45 11.61 22.89
CA ASP A 31 -19.02 11.69 23.18
C ASP A 31 -18.31 10.36 22.83
N ALA A 32 -18.94 9.22 23.16
CA ALA A 32 -18.44 7.90 22.77
C ALA A 32 -18.40 7.73 21.25
N GLN A 33 -19.44 8.16 20.54
CA GLN A 33 -19.48 8.11 19.07
C GLN A 33 -18.37 8.99 18.47
N GLN A 34 -18.21 10.23 18.94
CA GLN A 34 -17.14 11.12 18.47
C GLN A 34 -15.76 10.55 18.76
N TYR A 35 -15.56 9.95 19.94
CA TYR A 35 -14.31 9.31 20.31
C TYR A 35 -13.99 8.11 19.40
N LEU A 36 -14.97 7.24 19.15
CA LEU A 36 -14.84 6.10 18.23
C LEU A 36 -14.54 6.57 16.81
N THR A 37 -15.24 7.59 16.32
CA THR A 37 -15.00 8.18 15.00
C THR A 37 -13.60 8.76 14.88
N LYS A 38 -13.12 9.54 15.87
CA LYS A 38 -11.75 10.07 15.89
C LYS A 38 -10.71 8.95 15.90
N THR A 39 -10.96 7.90 16.67
CA THR A 39 -10.08 6.72 16.74
C THR A 39 -10.07 5.97 15.40
N ALA A 40 -11.23 5.80 14.76
CA ALA A 40 -11.34 5.20 13.44
C ALA A 40 -10.54 6.00 12.40
N TYR A 41 -10.72 7.31 12.33
CA TYR A 41 -9.97 8.18 11.41
C TYR A 41 -8.46 8.14 11.65
N THR A 42 -8.04 8.11 12.91
CA THR A 42 -6.62 8.03 13.26
C THR A 42 -6.02 6.72 12.73
N ASN A 43 -6.70 5.60 12.91
CA ASN A 43 -6.26 4.30 12.37
C ASN A 43 -6.30 4.27 10.84
N SER A 44 -7.35 4.81 10.22
CA SER A 44 -7.43 4.93 8.75
C SER A 44 -6.28 5.75 8.18
N TYR A 45 -5.89 6.84 8.85
CA TYR A 45 -4.76 7.65 8.45
C TYR A 45 -3.42 6.90 8.55
N LEU A 46 -3.25 6.05 9.56
CA LEU A 46 -2.05 5.20 9.66
C LEU A 46 -1.95 4.21 8.49
N VAL A 47 -3.07 3.61 8.08
CA VAL A 47 -3.12 2.73 6.90
C VAL A 47 -2.85 3.52 5.63
N GLN A 48 -3.52 4.66 5.46
CA GLN A 48 -3.33 5.55 4.32
C GLN A 48 -1.86 5.94 4.16
N ARG A 49 -1.19 6.36 5.23
CA ARG A 49 0.23 6.72 5.19
C ARG A 49 1.14 5.58 4.72
N LYS A 50 0.83 4.34 5.08
CA LYS A 50 1.62 3.18 4.62
C LYS A 50 1.45 2.96 3.11
N LEU A 51 0.22 3.08 2.61
CA LEU A 51 -0.08 2.96 1.17
C LEU A 51 0.52 4.12 0.37
N ASP A 52 0.40 5.35 0.88
CA ASP A 52 0.97 6.55 0.26
C ASP A 52 2.49 6.47 0.16
N LEU A 53 3.16 5.93 1.20
CA LEU A 53 4.60 5.68 1.17
C LEU A 53 4.96 4.67 0.07
N ALA A 54 4.25 3.55 -0.02
CA ALA A 54 4.47 2.53 -1.05
C ALA A 54 4.32 3.11 -2.47
N LEU A 55 3.24 3.84 -2.73
CA LEU A 55 3.02 4.53 -4.01
C LEU A 55 4.11 5.55 -4.31
N THR A 56 4.49 6.37 -3.33
CA THR A 56 5.53 7.39 -3.51
C THR A 56 6.87 6.77 -3.87
N VAL A 57 7.26 5.68 -3.20
CA VAL A 57 8.53 4.98 -3.50
C VAL A 57 8.48 4.34 -4.89
N ALA A 58 7.40 3.65 -5.24
CA ALA A 58 7.22 3.05 -6.56
C ALA A 58 7.27 4.11 -7.68
N ARG A 59 6.57 5.24 -7.48
CA ARG A 59 6.59 6.38 -8.41
C ARG A 59 7.98 6.96 -8.56
N ASN A 60 8.69 7.19 -7.45
CA ASN A 60 10.05 7.75 -7.49
C ASN A 60 11.04 6.83 -8.20
N LEU A 61 10.95 5.51 -7.97
CA LEU A 61 11.76 4.52 -8.69
C LEU A 61 11.45 4.57 -10.20
N GLY A 62 10.17 4.47 -10.57
CA GLY A 62 9.74 4.51 -11.97
C GLY A 62 10.20 5.79 -12.68
N GLN A 63 10.04 6.95 -12.04
CA GLN A 63 10.52 8.23 -12.57
C GLN A 63 12.04 8.29 -12.70
N SER A 64 12.79 7.68 -11.77
CA SER A 64 14.24 7.65 -11.82
C SER A 64 14.76 6.78 -12.97
N VAL A 65 14.19 5.59 -13.16
CA VAL A 65 14.56 4.69 -14.26
C VAL A 65 14.09 5.25 -15.61
N LEU A 66 12.94 5.91 -15.66
CA LEU A 66 12.48 6.62 -16.86
C LEU A 66 13.43 7.76 -17.27
N ARG A 67 13.91 8.55 -16.29
CA ARG A 67 14.92 9.59 -16.55
C ARG A 67 16.24 9.00 -17.03
N LEU A 68 16.70 7.92 -16.40
CA LEU A 68 17.90 7.18 -16.79
C LEU A 68 17.82 6.74 -18.27
N ARG A 69 16.68 6.19 -18.68
CA ARG A 69 16.40 5.82 -20.07
C ARG A 69 16.39 7.04 -21.00
N ASN A 70 15.69 8.11 -20.62
CA ASN A 70 15.57 9.31 -21.45
C ASN A 70 16.89 10.11 -21.58
N SER A 71 17.84 9.94 -20.66
CA SER A 71 19.19 10.51 -20.78
C SER A 71 20.14 9.66 -21.65
N GLY A 72 19.63 8.61 -22.30
CA GLY A 72 20.44 7.73 -23.14
C GLY A 72 21.33 6.79 -22.33
N HIS A 73 20.98 6.51 -21.08
CA HIS A 73 21.73 5.63 -20.18
C HIS A 73 20.86 4.46 -19.72
N ALA A 74 20.09 3.86 -20.63
CA ALA A 74 19.24 2.69 -20.35
C ALA A 74 20.06 1.44 -20.03
N ASP A 75 20.79 1.48 -18.93
CA ASP A 75 21.66 0.45 -18.41
C ASP A 75 20.85 -0.43 -17.43
N ARG A 76 20.80 -1.73 -17.74
CA ARG A 76 20.05 -2.72 -16.97
C ARG A 76 20.63 -2.94 -15.58
N ASP A 77 21.95 -2.88 -15.42
CA ASP A 77 22.62 -3.08 -14.12
C ASP A 77 22.39 -1.87 -13.20
N MET A 78 22.37 -0.66 -13.77
CA MET A 78 21.97 0.54 -13.03
C MET A 78 20.50 0.46 -12.60
N ALA A 79 19.60 0.02 -13.48
CA ALA A 79 18.19 -0.16 -13.14
C ALA A 79 17.99 -1.24 -12.05
N ASP A 80 18.71 -2.36 -12.15
CA ASP A 80 18.70 -3.43 -11.14
C ASP A 80 19.23 -2.92 -9.79
N THR A 81 20.27 -2.09 -9.79
CA THR A 81 20.82 -1.44 -8.59
C THR A 81 19.82 -0.48 -7.95
N LEU A 82 19.15 0.36 -8.75
CA LEU A 82 18.10 1.26 -8.25
C LEU A 82 16.93 0.48 -7.63
N LEU A 83 16.52 -0.62 -8.25
CA LEU A 83 15.47 -1.49 -7.75
C LEU A 83 15.86 -2.15 -6.41
N LYS A 84 17.05 -2.73 -6.32
CA LYS A 84 17.59 -3.32 -5.07
C LYS A 84 17.65 -2.29 -3.95
N ASN A 85 18.18 -1.11 -4.23
CA ASN A 85 18.30 -0.03 -3.26
C ASN A 85 16.93 0.47 -2.79
N ALA A 86 15.94 0.56 -3.70
CA ALA A 86 14.59 0.95 -3.33
C ALA A 86 13.97 -0.04 -2.34
N LEU A 87 14.12 -1.35 -2.54
CA LEU A 87 13.65 -2.34 -1.57
C LEU A 87 14.47 -2.29 -0.27
N GLN A 88 15.80 -2.20 -0.36
CA GLN A 88 16.67 -2.17 0.81
C GLN A 88 16.33 -1.01 1.77
N ASN A 89 16.01 0.16 1.22
CA ASN A 89 15.64 1.35 2.00
C ASN A 89 14.20 1.32 2.56
N ASN A 90 13.39 0.32 2.19
CA ASN A 90 12.00 0.17 2.62
C ASN A 90 11.77 -1.23 3.22
N PRO A 91 12.14 -1.43 4.51
CA PRO A 91 12.09 -2.74 5.16
C PRO A 91 10.68 -3.33 5.26
N ASP A 92 9.65 -2.47 5.28
CA ASP A 92 8.24 -2.90 5.38
C ASP A 92 7.69 -3.47 4.06
N PHE A 93 8.39 -3.32 2.94
CA PHE A 93 7.92 -3.82 1.65
C PHE A 93 8.32 -5.28 1.46
N LEU A 94 7.40 -6.10 0.99
CA LEU A 94 7.67 -7.50 0.66
C LEU A 94 8.61 -7.63 -0.54
N SER A 95 8.28 -6.93 -1.62
CA SER A 95 9.01 -6.97 -2.89
C SER A 95 8.82 -5.68 -3.67
N MET A 96 9.66 -5.46 -4.68
CA MET A 96 9.47 -4.40 -5.67
C MET A 96 9.76 -4.95 -7.07
N SER A 97 9.11 -4.39 -8.08
CA SER A 97 9.23 -4.82 -9.47
C SER A 97 9.43 -3.67 -10.43
N LEU A 98 10.18 -3.91 -11.50
CA LEU A 98 10.26 -3.07 -12.69
C LEU A 98 10.00 -3.92 -13.93
N ALA A 99 8.98 -3.54 -14.69
CA ALA A 99 8.61 -4.21 -15.93
C ALA A 99 8.46 -3.17 -17.04
N TRP A 100 9.12 -3.40 -18.16
CA TRP A 100 9.04 -2.57 -19.36
C TRP A 100 8.35 -3.33 -20.49
N GLU A 101 7.69 -2.64 -21.41
CA GLU A 101 7.21 -3.26 -22.65
C GLU A 101 8.37 -3.83 -23.50
N PRO A 102 8.12 -4.78 -24.41
CA PRO A 102 9.17 -5.32 -25.28
C PRO A 102 9.94 -4.20 -26.00
N ASN A 103 11.27 -4.25 -25.91
CA ASN A 103 12.23 -3.27 -26.44
C ASN A 103 12.07 -1.83 -25.91
N ALA A 104 11.26 -1.58 -24.88
CA ALA A 104 10.94 -0.21 -24.46
C ALA A 104 12.02 0.43 -23.57
N PHE A 105 12.80 -0.37 -22.84
CA PHE A 105 13.84 0.14 -21.95
C PHE A 105 15.07 0.59 -22.74
N ASP A 106 15.77 -0.35 -23.38
CA ASP A 106 17.05 -0.11 -24.07
C ASP A 106 17.03 -0.47 -25.58
N GLY A 107 15.93 -1.06 -26.07
CA GLY A 107 15.82 -1.50 -27.46
C GLY A 107 16.63 -2.76 -27.83
N ASN A 108 17.24 -3.42 -26.84
CA ASN A 108 18.22 -4.48 -27.07
C ASN A 108 17.78 -5.85 -26.50
N ASP A 109 16.48 -6.10 -26.33
CA ASP A 109 15.98 -7.36 -25.73
C ASP A 109 16.58 -8.59 -26.42
N ALA A 110 16.71 -8.57 -27.76
CA ALA A 110 17.28 -9.68 -28.52
C ALA A 110 18.71 -10.07 -28.10
N GLN A 111 19.52 -9.13 -27.59
CA GLN A 111 20.87 -9.43 -27.12
C GLN A 111 20.87 -10.20 -25.80
N PHE A 112 19.84 -10.00 -24.97
CA PHE A 112 19.69 -10.61 -23.65
C PHE A 112 18.89 -11.91 -23.66
N ALA A 113 18.22 -12.23 -24.77
CA ALA A 113 17.45 -13.45 -24.91
C ALA A 113 18.33 -14.70 -24.74
N GLY A 114 17.82 -15.69 -24.00
CA GLY A 114 18.53 -16.94 -23.73
C GLY A 114 19.70 -16.87 -22.74
N GLN A 115 20.04 -15.69 -22.23
CA GLN A 115 21.05 -15.55 -21.17
C GLN A 115 20.48 -15.97 -19.81
N ALA A 116 21.29 -16.66 -18.99
CA ALA A 116 20.83 -17.30 -17.76
C ALA A 116 20.17 -16.35 -16.74
N GLU A 117 20.63 -15.10 -16.67
CA GLU A 117 20.15 -14.12 -15.70
C GLU A 117 18.99 -13.26 -16.21
N HIS A 118 18.66 -13.35 -17.50
CA HIS A 118 17.64 -12.52 -18.14
C HIS A 118 16.35 -13.30 -18.40
N TYR A 119 15.25 -12.58 -18.58
CA TYR A 119 13.99 -13.21 -18.96
C TYR A 119 14.17 -13.95 -20.30
N PRO A 120 13.50 -15.10 -20.54
CA PRO A 120 13.81 -15.94 -21.70
C PRO A 120 13.82 -15.24 -23.07
N ASN A 121 12.91 -14.27 -23.29
CA ASN A 121 12.85 -13.48 -24.53
C ASN A 121 13.73 -12.22 -24.51
N GLY A 122 14.51 -12.02 -23.44
CA GLY A 122 15.43 -10.91 -23.23
C GLY A 122 14.78 -9.60 -22.78
N ARG A 123 13.47 -9.57 -22.57
CA ARG A 123 12.74 -8.41 -22.05
C ARG A 123 13.23 -8.00 -20.65
N TYR A 124 13.32 -6.69 -20.40
CA TYR A 124 13.64 -6.18 -19.08
C TYR A 124 12.41 -6.21 -18.15
N VAL A 125 12.27 -7.30 -17.40
CA VAL A 125 11.21 -7.54 -16.41
C VAL A 125 11.80 -8.21 -15.16
N ARG A 126 11.95 -7.43 -14.09
CA ARG A 126 12.68 -7.81 -12.87
C ARG A 126 11.87 -7.56 -11.61
N TYR A 127 12.02 -8.42 -10.61
CA TYR A 127 11.60 -8.13 -9.25
C TYR A 127 12.71 -8.44 -8.25
N VAL A 128 12.62 -7.78 -7.10
CA VAL A 128 13.46 -8.05 -5.94
C VAL A 128 12.58 -8.39 -4.75
N ASP A 129 13.03 -9.35 -3.96
CA ASP A 129 12.48 -9.69 -2.64
C ASP A 129 13.62 -9.91 -1.65
N ARG A 130 13.32 -10.48 -0.48
CA ARG A 130 14.31 -10.87 0.51
C ARG A 130 14.32 -12.37 0.69
N ASN A 131 15.50 -12.97 0.62
CA ASN A 131 15.68 -14.39 0.92
C ASN A 131 15.53 -14.67 2.43
N THR A 132 15.64 -15.94 2.83
CA THR A 132 15.52 -16.37 4.23
C THR A 132 16.55 -15.76 5.18
N ALA A 133 17.69 -15.28 4.67
CA ALA A 133 18.70 -14.56 5.44
C ALA A 133 18.44 -13.03 5.51
N GLY A 134 17.36 -12.54 4.91
CA GLY A 134 16.99 -11.13 4.84
C GLY A 134 17.74 -10.32 3.77
N ASN A 135 18.53 -10.98 2.92
CA ASN A 135 19.29 -10.30 1.86
C ASN A 135 18.39 -10.01 0.67
N VAL A 136 18.53 -8.82 0.09
CA VAL A 136 17.82 -8.45 -1.15
C VAL A 136 18.39 -9.26 -2.31
N VAL A 137 17.51 -10.00 -2.99
CA VAL A 137 17.84 -10.86 -4.14
C VAL A 137 17.01 -10.42 -5.35
N LEU A 138 17.54 -10.69 -6.54
CA LEU A 138 16.99 -10.23 -7.81
C LEU A 138 16.56 -11.42 -8.66
N HIS A 139 15.38 -11.29 -9.25
CA HIS A 139 14.72 -12.35 -9.98
C HIS A 139 14.07 -11.82 -11.26
N ASN A 140 13.84 -12.74 -12.20
CA ASN A 140 13.01 -12.48 -13.37
C ASN A 140 11.53 -12.60 -12.99
N LEU A 141 10.74 -11.60 -13.36
CA LEU A 141 9.28 -11.63 -13.20
C LEU A 141 8.70 -12.76 -14.05
N THR A 142 7.91 -13.65 -13.44
CA THR A 142 7.16 -14.70 -14.16
C THR A 142 5.67 -14.46 -14.00
N ASP A 143 4.89 -14.99 -14.96
CA ASP A 143 3.42 -15.00 -14.92
C ASP A 143 2.76 -13.60 -14.85
N TYR A 144 3.52 -12.54 -15.14
CA TYR A 144 3.06 -11.16 -15.09
C TYR A 144 2.07 -10.81 -16.20
N GLU A 145 2.00 -11.61 -17.26
CA GLU A 145 1.01 -11.48 -18.35
C GLU A 145 -0.21 -12.38 -18.14
N THR A 146 -0.25 -13.18 -17.07
CA THR A 146 -1.36 -14.08 -16.77
C THR A 146 -2.45 -13.31 -16.01
N PRO A 147 -3.70 -13.22 -16.52
CA PRO A 147 -4.80 -12.56 -15.80
C PRO A 147 -4.99 -13.12 -14.38
N GLY A 148 -5.28 -12.24 -13.42
CA GLY A 148 -5.34 -12.58 -12.00
C GLY A 148 -3.96 -12.50 -11.34
N SER A 149 -3.05 -13.44 -11.62
CA SER A 149 -1.72 -13.44 -10.98
C SER A 149 -0.82 -12.29 -11.42
N GLY A 150 -0.99 -11.81 -12.66
CA GLY A 150 -0.24 -10.72 -13.29
C GLY A 150 -0.97 -9.37 -13.27
N ASP A 151 -2.07 -9.25 -12.54
CA ASP A 151 -2.88 -8.02 -12.51
C ASP A 151 -2.10 -6.80 -12.00
N TYR A 152 -1.03 -7.01 -11.22
CA TYR A 152 -0.08 -5.96 -10.81
C TYR A 152 0.65 -5.30 -11.98
N TYR A 153 0.73 -5.96 -13.13
CA TYR A 153 1.27 -5.40 -14.37
C TYR A 153 0.16 -5.07 -15.36
N LEU A 154 -0.81 -5.97 -15.55
CA LEU A 154 -1.86 -5.82 -16.57
C LEU A 154 -2.81 -4.66 -16.30
N LEU A 155 -3.27 -4.48 -15.06
CA LEU A 155 -4.23 -3.42 -14.72
C LEU A 155 -3.65 -2.02 -14.91
N PRO A 156 -2.48 -1.65 -14.34
CA PRO A 156 -1.92 -0.32 -14.56
C PRO A 156 -1.63 -0.04 -16.05
N CYS A 157 -1.19 -1.05 -16.81
CA CYS A 157 -1.02 -0.90 -18.28
C CYS A 157 -2.34 -0.62 -19.00
N LYS A 158 -3.43 -1.26 -18.58
CA LYS A 158 -4.77 -1.09 -19.17
C LYS A 158 -5.38 0.27 -18.84
N VAL A 159 -5.35 0.68 -17.56
CA VAL A 159 -6.01 1.90 -17.09
C VAL A 159 -5.13 3.15 -17.19
N LYS A 160 -3.81 2.97 -17.39
CA LYS A 160 -2.81 4.04 -17.48
C LYS A 160 -2.77 4.95 -16.25
N GLN A 161 -3.06 4.36 -15.10
CA GLN A 161 -3.10 5.02 -13.79
C GLN A 161 -2.49 4.08 -12.75
N GLU A 162 -2.14 4.62 -11.60
CA GLU A 162 -1.72 3.82 -10.45
C GLU A 162 -2.89 2.96 -9.96
N VAL A 163 -2.58 1.72 -9.59
CA VAL A 163 -3.58 0.75 -9.14
C VAL A 163 -3.13 0.19 -7.80
N VAL A 164 -4.04 0.21 -6.82
CA VAL A 164 -3.92 -0.58 -5.59
C VAL A 164 -4.77 -1.82 -5.78
N LEU A 165 -4.15 -3.00 -5.64
CA LEU A 165 -4.84 -4.28 -5.81
C LEU A 165 -5.48 -4.71 -4.50
N GLU A 166 -6.55 -5.49 -4.63
CA GLU A 166 -7.05 -6.30 -3.52
C GLU A 166 -6.00 -7.35 -3.12
N PRO A 167 -6.01 -7.82 -1.85
CA PRO A 167 -5.12 -8.89 -1.41
C PRO A 167 -5.29 -10.15 -2.25
N TYR A 168 -4.17 -10.74 -2.68
CA TYR A 168 -4.13 -11.97 -3.46
C TYR A 168 -2.94 -12.85 -3.03
N LEU A 169 -2.98 -14.13 -3.37
CA LEU A 169 -1.89 -15.06 -3.13
C LEU A 169 -0.91 -15.04 -4.30
N TYR A 170 0.38 -14.86 -4.01
CA TYR A 170 1.44 -14.93 -5.00
C TYR A 170 2.54 -15.89 -4.54
N PRO A 171 2.94 -16.88 -5.36
CA PRO A 171 3.98 -17.82 -5.00
C PRO A 171 5.37 -17.21 -5.21
N TYR A 172 5.96 -16.67 -4.15
CA TYR A 172 7.39 -16.30 -4.16
C TYR A 172 8.25 -17.58 -4.15
N LYS A 173 9.32 -17.59 -4.94
CA LYS A 173 10.32 -18.66 -4.90
C LYS A 173 11.27 -18.39 -3.73
N ALA A 174 10.98 -19.00 -2.58
CA ALA A 174 11.81 -18.92 -1.38
C ALA A 174 13.21 -19.55 -1.56
#